data_AF-A0AA86PGI7-F1
#
_entry.id   AF-A0AA86PGI7-F1
#
_cell.length_a   1.000
_cell.length_b   1.000
_cell.length_c   1.000
_cell.angle_alpha   90.00
_cell.angle_beta   90.00
_cell.angle_gamma   90.00
#
_symmetry.space_group_name_H-M   'P 1'
#
loop_
_entity.id
_entity.type
_entity.pdbx_description
1 polymer ?
#
loop_
_entity_poly.entity_id
_entity_poly.type
_entity_poly.pdbx_seq_one_letter_code
_entity_poly.pdbx_strand_id
1 'polypeptide(L)'
;MNTELSQNQSNYDEESNYDKEISQEELIEEYRDISGYPNYEVSNFGQVRNKTTGRILKQSNGNNDYLTVSLYLNKIMKTHHIHRLVSKAFLENPNNYNEIDHCDCDKSNNNVQNLRWVSHSDNQKNKNGHRDKFVFVNKLPEDSIEVWYYSGHFFEGYYWSETINKLYFNNGIRIRQVRPVICHEYYVCNCQNKQNENVKISMLKLQKGLFNNQ
;
A
#
# COMPACT_ATOMS: atom_id res chain seq x y z
N MET A 1 -58.06 49.71 -0.95
CA MET A 1 -57.20 50.83 -0.48
C MET A 1 -55.98 50.17 0.14
N ASN A 2 -54.87 50.14 -0.58
CA ASN A 2 -53.76 51.10 -0.43
C ASN A 2 -53.16 50.96 0.98
N THR A 3 -51.88 50.65 1.20
CA THR A 3 -50.69 50.70 0.33
C THR A 3 -49.53 50.17 1.19
N GLU A 4 -48.58 49.43 0.59
CA GLU A 4 -47.10 49.62 0.67
C GLU A 4 -46.40 49.73 2.05
N LEU A 5 -45.16 49.28 2.31
CA LEU A 5 -44.01 48.85 1.50
C LEU A 5 -42.91 48.33 2.47
N SER A 6 -42.12 47.35 2.01
CA SER A 6 -40.65 47.21 2.15
C SER A 6 -40.04 47.01 3.56
N GLN A 7 -39.05 46.15 3.83
CA GLN A 7 -37.79 45.82 3.11
C GLN A 7 -37.37 44.36 3.46
N ASN A 8 -37.07 43.49 2.48
CA ASN A 8 -35.75 43.21 1.89
C ASN A 8 -34.63 42.84 2.88
N GLN A 9 -34.13 41.60 2.82
CA GLN A 9 -32.81 41.20 2.29
C GLN A 9 -32.64 39.67 2.52
N SER A 10 -32.79 38.84 1.49
CA SER A 10 -31.73 38.24 0.64
C SER A 10 -31.09 36.96 1.19
N ASN A 11 -31.24 35.89 0.41
CA ASN A 11 -30.24 34.90 -0.02
C ASN A 11 -29.22 34.41 1.00
N TYR A 12 -29.13 33.10 1.19
CA TYR A 12 -27.98 32.27 0.81
C TYR A 12 -28.34 30.80 1.04
N ASP A 13 -29.09 30.21 0.10
CA ASP A 13 -29.16 28.75 -0.07
C ASP A 13 -27.94 28.29 -0.89
N GLU A 14 -26.74 28.54 -0.38
CA GLU A 14 -25.46 28.06 -0.92
C GLU A 14 -24.62 27.38 0.19
N GLU A 15 -25.22 26.40 0.87
CA GLU A 15 -24.49 25.42 1.69
C GLU A 15 -25.01 24.04 1.31
N SER A 16 -24.27 23.09 0.77
CA SER A 16 -22.87 23.04 0.38
C SER A 16 -22.77 21.83 -0.56
N ASN A 17 -22.71 22.10 -1.86
CA ASN A 17 -22.35 21.11 -2.89
C ASN A 17 -20.83 20.79 -2.84
N TYR A 18 -20.25 20.82 -1.64
CA TYR A 18 -18.82 20.74 -1.34
C TYR A 18 -18.41 19.34 -0.83
N ASP A 19 -19.38 18.47 -0.54
CA ASP A 19 -19.16 17.08 -0.11
C ASP A 19 -19.10 16.07 -1.28
N LYS A 20 -19.08 16.54 -2.54
CA LYS A 20 -18.96 15.69 -3.74
C LYS A 20 -17.65 15.88 -4.53
N GLU A 21 -16.76 16.76 -4.10
CA GLU A 21 -15.51 17.08 -4.80
C GLU A 21 -14.29 16.95 -3.90
N ILE A 22 -14.07 15.79 -3.26
CA ILE A 22 -12.73 15.43 -2.76
C ILE A 22 -12.41 13.96 -3.11
N SER A 23 -11.82 13.82 -4.31
CA SER A 23 -10.83 12.82 -4.72
C SER A 23 -11.09 11.33 -4.41
N GLN A 24 -11.97 10.71 -5.18
CA GLN A 24 -11.61 9.44 -5.80
C GLN A 24 -11.22 9.76 -7.23
N GLU A 25 -9.93 9.91 -7.52
CA GLU A 25 -9.47 9.61 -8.87
C GLU A 25 -9.89 8.16 -9.11
N GLU A 26 -10.98 7.95 -9.85
CA GLU A 26 -11.26 6.64 -10.42
C GLU A 26 -10.04 6.29 -11.25
N LEU A 27 -9.23 5.36 -10.75
CA LEU A 27 -8.10 4.82 -11.47
C LEU A 27 -8.65 4.23 -12.76
N ILE A 28 -8.50 4.95 -13.86
CA ILE A 28 -8.91 4.51 -15.19
C ILE A 28 -8.18 3.20 -15.47
N GLU A 29 -8.93 2.17 -15.87
CA GLU A 29 -8.33 0.91 -16.27
C GLU A 29 -7.59 1.10 -17.61
N GLU A 30 -6.26 1.05 -17.54
CA GLU A 30 -5.37 1.15 -18.69
C GLU A 30 -4.91 -0.25 -19.08
N TYR A 31 -4.94 -0.58 -20.37
CA TYR A 31 -4.37 -1.81 -20.91
C TYR A 31 -3.10 -1.54 -21.72
N ARG A 32 -2.09 -2.40 -21.56
CA ARG A 32 -0.82 -2.35 -22.30
C ARG A 32 -0.48 -3.70 -22.91
N ASP A 33 0.22 -3.66 -24.04
CA ASP A 33 0.63 -4.85 -24.78
C ASP A 33 1.56 -5.75 -23.96
N ILE A 34 1.35 -7.07 -24.05
CA ILE A 34 2.22 -8.06 -23.42
C ILE A 34 3.39 -8.38 -24.34
N SER A 35 4.60 -8.07 -23.90
CA SER A 35 5.83 -8.36 -24.67
C SER A 35 5.94 -9.85 -25.02
N GLY A 36 6.17 -10.13 -26.31
CA GLY A 36 6.21 -11.50 -26.86
C GLY A 36 4.85 -12.12 -27.15
N TYR A 37 3.74 -11.44 -26.87
CA TYR A 37 2.38 -11.94 -27.07
C TYR A 37 1.49 -10.86 -27.72
N PRO A 38 1.68 -10.56 -29.02
CA PRO A 38 1.09 -9.39 -29.69
C PRO A 38 -0.45 -9.36 -29.74
N ASN A 39 -1.10 -10.51 -29.53
CA ASN A 39 -2.55 -10.63 -29.53
C ASN A 39 -3.18 -10.36 -28.15
N TYR A 40 -2.39 -10.03 -27.14
CA TYR A 40 -2.83 -9.91 -25.76
C TYR A 40 -2.30 -8.65 -25.10
N GLU A 41 -3.11 -8.12 -24.20
CA GLU A 41 -2.81 -6.96 -23.38
C GLU A 41 -3.21 -7.25 -21.93
N VAL A 42 -2.56 -6.57 -21.00
CA VAL A 42 -2.76 -6.67 -19.56
C VAL A 42 -3.14 -5.31 -19.00
N SER A 43 -4.09 -5.26 -18.06
CA SER A 43 -4.48 -4.03 -17.39
C SER A 43 -3.65 -3.72 -16.15
N ASN A 44 -3.67 -2.46 -15.74
CA ASN A 44 -3.14 -2.00 -14.46
C ASN A 44 -3.83 -2.66 -13.25
N PHE A 45 -5.01 -3.26 -13.41
CA PHE A 45 -5.68 -4.06 -12.36
C PHE A 45 -5.37 -5.57 -12.44
N GLY A 46 -4.55 -5.99 -13.39
CA GLY A 46 -4.16 -7.39 -13.56
C GLY A 46 -5.14 -8.23 -14.37
N GLN A 47 -6.08 -7.62 -15.12
CA GLN A 47 -6.89 -8.35 -16.09
C GLN A 47 -6.08 -8.60 -17.37
N VAL A 48 -6.25 -9.75 -17.99
CA VAL A 48 -5.59 -10.08 -19.26
C VAL A 48 -6.66 -10.35 -20.29
N ARG A 49 -6.55 -9.72 -21.46
CA ARG A 49 -7.53 -9.87 -22.52
C ARG A 49 -6.88 -10.13 -23.86
N ASN A 50 -7.65 -10.73 -24.76
CA ASN A 50 -7.27 -10.81 -26.17
C ASN A 50 -7.60 -9.48 -26.84
N LYS A 51 -6.60 -8.86 -27.47
CA LYS A 51 -6.69 -7.52 -28.09
C LYS A 51 -7.70 -7.47 -29.24
N THR A 52 -7.83 -8.55 -29.99
CA THR A 52 -8.71 -8.60 -31.18
C THR A 52 -10.17 -8.89 -30.81
N THR A 53 -10.40 -9.83 -29.88
CA THR A 53 -11.76 -10.27 -29.53
C THR A 53 -12.32 -9.53 -28.31
N GLY A 54 -11.50 -8.76 -27.60
CA GLY A 54 -11.87 -8.08 -26.34
C GLY A 54 -12.13 -9.03 -25.17
N ARG A 55 -12.05 -10.34 -25.38
CA ARG A 55 -12.37 -11.35 -24.37
C ARG A 55 -11.36 -11.30 -23.23
N ILE A 56 -11.85 -11.13 -22.00
CA ILE A 56 -11.07 -11.33 -20.78
C ILE A 56 -10.76 -12.82 -20.60
N LEU A 57 -9.49 -13.15 -20.37
CA LEU A 57 -9.03 -14.52 -20.17
C LEU A 57 -9.30 -14.95 -18.72
N LYS A 58 -9.68 -16.22 -18.57
CA LYS A 58 -9.83 -16.83 -17.25
C LYS A 58 -8.45 -16.97 -16.59
N GLN A 59 -8.36 -16.47 -15.36
CA GLN A 59 -7.20 -16.65 -14.50
C GLN A 59 -7.38 -17.87 -13.61
N SER A 60 -6.25 -18.47 -13.22
CA SER A 60 -6.20 -19.67 -12.38
C SER A 60 -5.24 -19.45 -11.22
N ASN A 61 -5.57 -20.00 -10.05
CA ASN A 61 -4.65 -20.09 -8.93
C ASN A 61 -3.50 -21.04 -9.30
N GLY A 62 -2.29 -20.49 -9.39
CA GLY A 62 -1.08 -21.25 -9.56
C GLY A 62 -0.49 -21.69 -8.22
N ASN A 63 0.77 -22.11 -8.25
CA ASN A 63 1.50 -22.49 -7.05
C ASN A 63 1.62 -21.31 -6.07
N ASN A 64 1.55 -21.59 -4.77
CA ASN A 64 1.69 -20.62 -3.69
C ASN A 64 0.76 -19.39 -3.84
N ASP A 65 -0.47 -19.59 -4.32
CA ASP A 65 -1.53 -18.57 -4.46
C ASP A 65 -1.28 -17.46 -5.50
N TYR A 66 -0.27 -17.62 -6.36
CA TYR A 66 -0.05 -16.66 -7.45
C TYR A 66 -1.04 -16.90 -8.61
N LEU A 67 -1.77 -15.85 -9.00
CA LEU A 67 -2.64 -15.92 -10.18
C LEU A 67 -1.82 -16.10 -11.47
N THR A 68 -2.35 -16.92 -12.37
CA THR A 68 -1.74 -17.28 -13.65
C THR A 68 -2.75 -17.21 -14.80
N VAL A 69 -2.23 -17.02 -16.01
CA VAL A 69 -2.99 -17.09 -17.26
C VAL A 69 -2.20 -17.83 -18.34
N SER A 70 -2.89 -18.56 -19.20
CA SER A 70 -2.28 -19.23 -20.34
C SER A 70 -2.44 -18.38 -21.61
N LEU A 71 -1.31 -18.04 -22.24
CA LEU A 71 -1.25 -17.27 -23.48
C LEU A 71 -0.75 -18.15 -24.63
N TYR A 72 -1.26 -17.91 -25.84
CA TYR A 72 -0.85 -18.64 -27.03
C TYR A 72 0.04 -17.77 -27.93
N LEU A 73 1.15 -18.33 -28.38
CA LEU A 73 1.98 -17.75 -29.43
C LEU A 73 2.29 -18.83 -30.45
N ASN A 74 1.98 -18.59 -31.72
CA ASN A 74 2.20 -19.56 -32.81
C ASN A 74 1.66 -20.97 -32.49
N LYS A 75 0.43 -21.04 -31.96
CA LYS A 75 -0.26 -22.26 -31.51
C LYS A 75 0.38 -22.98 -30.31
N ILE A 76 1.44 -22.43 -29.71
CA ILE A 76 2.06 -22.96 -28.50
C ILE A 76 1.52 -22.20 -27.29
N MET A 77 0.96 -22.93 -26.34
CA MET A 77 0.46 -22.39 -25.07
C MET A 77 1.60 -22.28 -24.05
N LYS A 78 1.67 -21.17 -23.32
CA LYS A 78 2.53 -21.02 -22.13
C LYS A 78 1.78 -20.32 -21.02
N THR A 79 1.99 -20.78 -19.79
CA THR A 79 1.42 -20.19 -18.57
C THR A 79 2.34 -19.11 -18.03
N HIS A 80 1.75 -17.97 -17.66
CA HIS A 80 2.45 -16.82 -17.09
C HIS A 80 1.80 -16.38 -15.78
N HIS A 81 2.59 -15.84 -14.87
CA HIS A 81 2.09 -15.21 -13.66
C HIS A 81 1.60 -13.79 -13.95
N ILE A 82 0.42 -13.44 -13.43
CA ILE A 82 -0.22 -12.14 -13.68
C ILE A 82 0.65 -10.99 -13.17
N HIS A 83 1.13 -11.03 -11.91
CA HIS A 83 2.00 -9.98 -11.36
C HIS A 83 3.21 -9.68 -12.24
N ARG A 84 3.80 -10.68 -12.91
CA ARG A 84 4.94 -10.48 -13.82
C ARG A 84 4.53 -9.79 -15.11
N LEU A 85 3.36 -10.12 -15.65
CA LEU A 85 2.82 -9.46 -16.84
C LEU A 85 2.55 -7.99 -16.55
N VAL A 86 1.85 -7.69 -15.45
CA VAL A 86 1.55 -6.32 -15.01
C VAL A 86 2.84 -5.55 -14.78
N SER A 87 3.76 -6.08 -13.95
CA SER A 87 4.99 -5.36 -13.60
C SER A 87 5.86 -5.05 -14.82
N LYS A 88 5.95 -5.96 -15.79
CA LYS A 88 6.72 -5.73 -17.03
C LYS A 88 6.08 -4.69 -17.95
N ALA A 89 4.76 -4.55 -17.92
CA ALA A 89 4.04 -3.62 -18.78
C ALA A 89 3.95 -2.21 -18.19
N PHE A 90 3.87 -2.09 -16.85
CA PHE A 90 3.58 -0.83 -16.19
C PHE A 90 4.69 -0.26 -15.30
N LEU A 91 5.61 -1.09 -14.80
CA LEU A 91 6.64 -0.65 -13.86
C LEU A 91 8.02 -0.64 -14.51
N GLU A 92 8.70 0.50 -14.42
CA GLU A 92 10.11 0.60 -14.78
C GLU A 92 10.96 -0.27 -13.83
N ASN A 93 12.01 -0.86 -14.39
CA ASN A 93 12.95 -1.68 -13.63
C ASN A 93 14.41 -1.24 -13.87
N PRO A 94 14.78 0.00 -13.48
CA PRO A 94 16.10 0.55 -13.75
C PRO A 94 17.24 -0.27 -13.13
N ASN A 95 16.94 -0.98 -12.03
CA ASN A 95 17.91 -1.80 -11.30
C ASN A 95 17.97 -3.26 -11.78
N ASN A 96 17.21 -3.64 -12.81
CA ASN A 96 17.13 -4.99 -13.36
C ASN A 96 16.86 -6.08 -12.29
N TYR A 97 15.97 -5.79 -11.35
CA TYR A 97 15.54 -6.75 -10.35
C TYR A 97 14.72 -7.88 -10.97
N ASN A 98 14.87 -9.09 -10.43
CA ASN A 98 14.19 -10.29 -10.95
C ASN A 98 12.92 -10.66 -10.17
N GLU A 99 12.74 -10.09 -8.98
CA GLU A 99 11.65 -10.41 -8.06
C GLU A 99 10.65 -9.27 -7.98
N ILE A 100 9.39 -9.64 -7.76
CA ILE A 100 8.28 -8.72 -7.56
C ILE A 100 7.68 -9.00 -6.19
N ASP A 101 7.46 -7.93 -5.44
CA ASP A 101 6.82 -7.96 -4.13
C ASP A 101 5.40 -7.42 -4.24
N HIS A 102 4.48 -8.07 -3.52
CA HIS A 102 3.11 -7.59 -3.30
C HIS A 102 3.10 -6.81 -2.00
N CYS A 103 2.92 -5.48 -2.08
CA CYS A 103 3.04 -4.57 -0.95
C CYS A 103 2.11 -4.95 0.22
N ASP A 104 0.88 -5.40 -0.08
CA ASP A 104 -0.11 -5.88 0.88
C ASP A 104 0.05 -7.35 1.28
N CYS A 105 1.01 -8.06 0.68
CA CYS A 105 1.26 -9.50 0.82
C CYS A 105 0.13 -10.42 0.33
N ASP A 106 -0.89 -9.90 -0.36
CA ASP A 106 -1.92 -10.66 -1.07
C ASP A 106 -1.50 -10.90 -2.52
N LYS A 107 -1.14 -12.14 -2.82
CA LYS A 107 -0.66 -12.56 -4.16
C LYS A 107 -1.74 -12.57 -5.24
N SER A 108 -3.00 -12.49 -4.83
CA SER A 108 -4.14 -12.37 -5.74
C SER A 108 -4.41 -10.92 -6.15
N ASN A 109 -3.98 -9.94 -5.35
CA ASN A 109 -4.08 -8.52 -5.66
C ASN A 109 -2.96 -8.09 -6.62
N ASN A 110 -3.22 -8.22 -7.92
CA ASN A 110 -2.26 -7.90 -8.97
C ASN A 110 -2.41 -6.46 -9.53
N ASN A 111 -3.01 -5.55 -8.75
CA ASN A 111 -3.03 -4.13 -9.10
C ASN A 111 -1.59 -3.60 -9.17
N VAL A 112 -1.26 -2.83 -10.21
CA VAL A 112 0.07 -2.23 -10.40
C VAL A 112 0.55 -1.44 -9.18
N GLN A 113 -0.35 -0.73 -8.49
CA GLN A 113 -0.02 0.04 -7.29
C GLN A 113 0.37 -0.85 -6.09
N ASN A 114 -0.04 -2.12 -6.12
CA ASN A 114 0.31 -3.13 -5.13
C ASN A 114 1.61 -3.89 -5.48
N LEU A 115 2.21 -3.65 -6.65
CA LEU A 115 3.38 -4.37 -7.12
C LEU A 115 4.61 -3.47 -7.14
N ARG A 116 5.77 -4.05 -6.86
CA ARG A 116 7.06 -3.40 -7.07
C ARG A 116 8.16 -4.39 -7.42
N TRP A 117 9.15 -3.91 -8.17
CA TRP A 117 10.41 -4.61 -8.35
C TRP A 117 11.24 -4.55 -7.06
N VAL A 118 11.79 -5.68 -6.63
CA VAL A 118 12.54 -5.79 -5.37
C VAL A 118 13.81 -6.63 -5.56
N SER A 119 14.87 -6.28 -4.83
CA SER A 119 16.06 -7.12 -4.77
C SER A 119 15.76 -8.42 -4.01
N HIS A 120 16.50 -9.49 -4.29
CA HIS A 120 16.31 -10.76 -3.58
C HIS A 120 16.49 -10.60 -2.06
N SER A 121 17.54 -9.89 -1.63
CA SER A 121 17.82 -9.65 -0.21
C SER A 121 16.69 -8.90 0.49
N ASP A 122 16.08 -7.95 -0.20
CA ASP A 122 14.99 -7.16 0.36
C ASP A 122 13.68 -7.93 0.42
N ASN A 123 13.41 -8.77 -0.58
CA ASN A 123 12.28 -9.69 -0.54
C ASN A 123 12.41 -10.68 0.63
N GLN A 124 13.62 -11.16 0.93
CA GLN A 124 13.86 -12.01 2.10
C GLN A 124 13.55 -11.27 3.42
N LYS A 125 13.96 -10.00 3.56
CA LYS A 125 13.60 -9.16 4.72
C LYS A 125 12.09 -8.95 4.85
N ASN A 126 11.36 -9.06 3.74
CA ASN A 126 9.91 -8.85 3.69
C ASN A 126 9.07 -10.11 3.90
N LYS A 127 9.68 -11.28 4.14
CA LYS A 127 8.93 -12.50 4.49
C LYS A 127 8.13 -12.28 5.78
N ASN A 128 6.81 -12.42 5.70
CA ASN A 128 5.98 -12.40 6.89
C ASN A 128 6.17 -13.71 7.68
N GLY A 129 6.36 -13.59 9.00
CA GLY A 129 6.29 -14.75 9.87
C GLY A 129 4.86 -15.30 9.90
N HIS A 130 4.70 -16.62 9.91
CA HIS A 130 3.39 -17.31 9.90
C HIS A 130 2.47 -16.99 11.10
N ARG A 131 2.93 -16.21 12.09
CA ARG A 131 2.28 -16.06 13.39
C ARG A 131 1.60 -14.70 13.62
N ASP A 132 1.98 -13.66 12.90
CA ASP A 132 1.39 -12.32 13.06
C ASP A 132 1.12 -11.68 11.71
N LYS A 133 -0.17 -11.43 11.42
CA LYS A 133 -0.57 -10.62 10.27
C LYS A 133 -0.22 -9.16 10.55
N PHE A 134 0.83 -8.66 9.91
CA PHE A 134 1.16 -7.24 9.94
C PHE A 134 0.13 -6.44 9.13
N VAL A 135 -0.16 -5.22 9.58
CA VAL A 135 -0.92 -4.25 8.80
C VAL A 135 0.08 -3.34 8.10
N PHE A 136 0.10 -3.36 6.77
CA PHE A 136 0.96 -2.50 5.96
C PHE A 136 0.19 -1.28 5.47
N VAL A 137 0.90 -0.17 5.28
CA VAL A 137 0.37 1.06 4.69
C VAL A 137 1.29 1.53 3.57
N ASN A 138 0.71 2.14 2.54
CA ASN A 138 1.47 2.62 1.37
C ASN A 138 2.22 3.92 1.65
N LYS A 139 1.69 4.75 2.56
CA LYS A 139 2.29 6.01 2.98
C LYS A 139 2.17 6.20 4.48
N LEU A 140 3.14 6.91 5.06
CA LEU A 140 3.05 7.39 6.43
C LEU A 140 1.94 8.46 6.51
N PRO A 141 1.20 8.54 7.62
CA PRO A 141 0.37 9.70 7.94
C PRO A 141 1.17 11.00 7.86
N GLU A 142 0.54 12.09 7.41
CA GLU A 142 1.22 13.38 7.23
C GLU A 142 1.76 13.97 8.54
N ASP A 143 1.11 13.66 9.66
CA ASP A 143 1.51 14.05 11.02
C ASP A 143 2.55 13.10 11.65
N SER A 144 3.15 12.19 10.87
CA SER A 144 4.10 11.22 11.39
C SER A 144 5.41 11.87 11.84
N ILE A 145 5.73 11.75 13.13
CA ILE A 145 6.95 12.23 13.75
C ILE A 145 7.92 11.06 13.90
N GLU A 146 9.17 11.20 13.46
CA GLU A 146 10.18 10.17 13.66
C GLU A 146 10.48 9.97 15.16
N VAL A 147 10.45 8.72 15.63
CA VAL A 147 10.88 8.33 16.96
C VAL A 147 12.33 7.87 16.87
N TRP A 148 13.27 8.78 17.11
CA TRP A 148 14.71 8.52 17.00
C TRP A 148 15.36 8.24 18.37
N TYR A 149 14.70 8.57 19.48
CA TYR A 149 15.18 8.28 20.83
C TYR A 149 14.06 7.95 21.82
N TYR A 150 14.28 6.93 22.66
CA TYR A 150 13.41 6.61 23.79
C TYR A 150 14.18 5.85 24.87
N SER A 151 14.13 6.34 26.11
CA SER A 151 14.64 5.66 27.30
C SER A 151 16.10 5.18 27.18
N GLY A 152 16.99 6.02 26.63
CA GLY A 152 18.42 5.71 26.47
C GLY A 152 18.78 4.95 25.19
N HIS A 153 17.80 4.60 24.35
CA HIS A 153 18.03 3.87 23.10
C HIS A 153 17.74 4.73 21.88
N PHE A 154 18.55 4.57 20.83
CA PHE A 154 18.37 5.22 19.54
C PHE A 154 17.68 4.27 18.56
N PHE A 155 16.76 4.82 17.79
CA PHE A 155 15.93 4.06 16.84
C PHE A 155 16.10 4.63 15.43
N GLU A 156 15.72 3.84 14.43
CA GLU A 156 15.68 4.24 13.03
C GLU A 156 14.44 3.66 12.38
N GLY A 157 13.79 4.46 11.54
CA GLY A 157 12.63 3.99 10.77
C GLY A 157 11.35 3.85 11.59
N TYR A 158 11.29 4.34 12.82
CA TYR A 158 10.07 4.34 13.63
C TYR A 158 9.39 5.71 13.56
N TYR A 159 8.07 5.72 13.38
CA TYR A 159 7.29 6.94 13.18
C TYR A 159 6.00 6.89 13.99
N TRP A 160 5.72 7.94 14.74
CA TRP A 160 4.52 8.09 15.56
C TRP A 160 3.55 9.09 14.93
N SER A 161 2.30 8.71 14.75
CA SER A 161 1.23 9.63 14.37
C SER A 161 0.34 9.88 15.58
N GLU A 162 0.27 11.14 15.99
CA GLU A 162 -0.50 11.58 17.16
C GLU A 162 -2.01 11.50 16.89
N THR A 163 -2.43 11.88 15.69
CA THR A 163 -3.86 11.95 15.31
C THR A 163 -4.53 10.58 15.31
N ILE A 164 -3.85 9.56 14.79
CA ILE A 164 -4.40 8.19 14.70
C ILE A 164 -3.88 7.27 15.80
N ASN A 165 -2.97 7.76 16.65
CA ASN A 165 -2.44 7.05 17.82
C ASN A 165 -1.79 5.70 17.45
N LYS A 166 -0.94 5.71 16.42
CA LYS A 166 -0.26 4.52 15.90
C LYS A 166 1.22 4.75 15.69
N LEU A 167 1.99 3.71 16.02
CA LEU A 167 3.41 3.61 15.70
C LEU A 167 3.59 2.82 14.40
N TYR A 168 4.46 3.30 13.54
CA TYR A 168 4.83 2.70 12.27
C TYR A 168 6.32 2.37 12.26
N PHE A 169 6.67 1.34 11.50
CA PHE A 169 8.05 0.99 11.19
C PHE A 169 8.22 0.93 9.67
N ASN A 170 9.10 1.79 9.15
CA ASN A 170 9.50 1.85 7.76
C ASN A 170 10.93 1.32 7.63
N ASN A 171 11.11 0.21 6.90
CA ASN A 171 12.43 -0.37 6.64
C ASN A 171 13.07 0.14 5.33
N GLY A 172 12.57 1.25 4.78
CA GLY A 172 12.94 1.79 3.47
C GLY A 172 12.23 1.09 2.30
N ILE A 173 11.47 0.03 2.59
CA ILE A 173 10.79 -0.78 1.59
C ILE A 173 9.29 -0.70 1.84
N ARG A 174 8.83 -1.14 3.01
CA ARG A 174 7.41 -1.06 3.39
C ARG A 174 7.26 -0.41 4.74
N ILE A 175 6.09 0.16 4.94
CA ILE A 175 5.68 0.74 6.21
C ILE A 175 4.69 -0.22 6.85
N ARG A 176 5.03 -0.76 8.02
CA ARG A 176 4.12 -1.58 8.82
C ARG A 176 3.63 -0.80 10.03
N GLN A 177 2.36 -0.94 10.37
CA GLN A 177 1.87 -0.56 11.68
C GLN A 177 2.45 -1.52 12.72
N VAL A 178 3.13 -0.97 13.73
CA VAL A 178 3.65 -1.74 14.86
C VAL A 178 2.49 -2.05 15.79
N ARG A 179 2.11 -3.33 15.87
CA ARG A 179 1.03 -3.77 16.76
C ARG A 179 1.46 -3.60 18.22
N PRO A 180 0.71 -2.84 19.04
CA PRO A 180 0.95 -2.82 20.48
C PRO A 180 0.51 -4.14 21.11
N VAL A 181 1.25 -4.56 22.13
CA VAL A 181 0.94 -5.72 22.97
C VAL A 181 0.77 -5.28 24.41
N ILE A 182 -0.03 -6.03 25.18
CA ILE A 182 -0.19 -5.78 26.61
C ILE A 182 1.03 -6.37 27.33
N CYS A 183 1.69 -5.55 28.15
CA CYS A 183 2.74 -5.98 29.05
C CYS A 183 2.41 -5.48 30.46
N HIS A 184 2.09 -6.42 31.36
CA HIS A 184 1.43 -6.12 32.63
C HIS A 184 0.11 -5.37 32.37
N GLU A 185 0.01 -4.10 32.78
CA GLU A 185 -1.20 -3.28 32.63
C GLU A 185 -1.06 -2.21 31.52
N TYR A 186 0.03 -2.20 30.76
CA TYR A 186 0.33 -1.15 29.79
C TYR A 186 0.46 -1.70 28.37
N TYR A 187 0.00 -0.91 27.39
CA TYR A 187 0.28 -1.17 25.98
C TYR A 187 1.70 -0.72 25.62
N VAL A 188 2.46 -1.64 25.02
CA VAL A 188 3.82 -1.40 24.57
C VAL A 188 4.01 -1.89 23.13
N CYS A 189 4.86 -1.21 22.38
CA CYS A 189 5.32 -1.64 21.08
C CYS A 189 6.70 -2.29 21.21
N ASN A 190 6.84 -3.53 20.74
CA ASN A 190 8.14 -4.19 20.64
C ASN A 190 8.89 -3.63 19.42
N CYS A 191 9.97 -2.91 19.68
CA CYS A 191 10.79 -2.22 18.69
C CYS A 191 12.23 -2.72 18.76
N GLN A 192 13.00 -2.55 17.69
CA GLN A 192 14.44 -2.83 17.66
C GLN A 192 15.19 -1.51 17.59
N ASN A 193 16.17 -1.34 18.47
CA ASN A 193 17.04 -0.16 18.42
C ASN A 193 18.13 -0.32 17.34
N LYS A 194 18.95 0.71 17.14
CA LYS A 194 20.06 0.70 16.17
C LYS A 194 21.13 -0.37 16.45
N GLN A 195 21.15 -0.93 17.67
CA GLN A 195 22.03 -2.02 18.07
C GLN A 195 21.38 -3.41 17.90
N ASN A 196 20.18 -3.48 17.30
CA ASN A 196 19.35 -4.69 17.15
C ASN A 196 18.84 -5.30 18.47
N GLU A 197 18.83 -4.54 19.56
CA GLU A 197 18.26 -4.97 20.82
C GLU A 197 16.74 -4.73 20.81
N ASN A 198 15.99 -5.68 21.38
CA ASN A 198 14.54 -5.54 21.52
C ASN A 198 14.21 -4.59 22.69
N VAL A 199 13.58 -3.46 22.38
CA VAL A 199 13.17 -2.44 23.35
C VAL A 199 11.66 -2.26 23.30
N LYS A 200 11.02 -2.15 24.48
CA LYS A 200 9.58 -1.90 24.61
C LYS A 200 9.33 -0.40 24.73
N ILE A 201 8.63 0.18 23.75
CA ILE A 201 8.21 1.58 23.78
C ILE A 201 6.79 1.65 24.32
N SER A 202 6.55 2.48 25.34
CA SER A 202 5.22 2.63 25.94
C SER A 202 4.31 3.50 25.06
N MET A 203 3.13 2.99 24.72
CA MET A 203 2.12 3.76 23.98
C MET A 203 1.68 5.02 24.72
N LEU A 204 1.52 4.94 26.05
CA LEU A 204 1.15 6.09 26.87
C LEU A 204 2.23 7.18 26.85
N LYS A 205 3.51 6.80 26.80
CA LYS A 205 4.60 7.77 26.69
C LYS A 205 4.67 8.40 25.31
N LEU A 206 4.42 7.64 24.25
CA LEU A 206 4.29 8.17 22.89
C LEU A 206 3.16 9.21 22.80
N GLN A 207 1.97 8.88 23.32
CA GLN A 207 0.82 9.80 23.38
C GLN A 207 1.10 11.10 24.14
N LYS A 208 2.00 11.06 25.12
CA LYS A 208 2.40 12.22 25.92
C LYS A 208 3.59 12.99 25.32
N GLY A 209 4.06 12.63 24.13
CA GLY A 209 5.26 13.25 23.53
C GLY A 209 6.56 12.94 24.29
N LEU A 210 6.58 11.90 25.12
CA LEU A 210 7.73 11.52 25.95
C LEU A 210 8.71 10.61 25.20
N PHE A 211 9.16 11.07 24.04
CA PHE A 211 10.18 10.48 23.18
C PHE A 211 10.98 11.62 22.55
N ASN A 212 12.17 11.34 22.02
CA ASN A 212 13.08 12.36 21.46
C ASN A 212 13.57 13.44 22.44
N ASN A 213 13.33 13.25 23.74
CA ASN A 213 13.82 14.12 24.81
C ASN A 213 15.00 13.42 25.50
N GLN A 214 16.21 13.97 25.37
CA GLN A 214 17.42 13.46 26.04
C GLN A 214 17.45 13.82 27.52
#